data_AF-A0A067R447-F1
#
_entry.id   AF-A0A067R447-F1
#
_cell.length_a   1.000
_cell.length_b   1.000
_cell.length_c   1.000
_cell.angle_alpha   90.00
_cell.angle_beta   90.00
_cell.angle_gamma   90.00
#
_symmetry.space_group_name_H-M   'P 1'
#
loop_
_entity.id
_entity.type
_entity.pdbx_description
1 polymer ?
#
loop_
_entity_poly.entity_id
_entity_poly.type
_entity_poly.pdbx_seq_one_letter_code
_entity_poly.pdbx_strand_id
1 'polypeptide(L)'
;MRLKQSTLFMKRSIYINRRMHKDFAFTQNRNVRFGDIRVVSDSNFEPDKEVSVEELTRNISYDGPADEYDEENFHYQLKPLMLMLRVLGIFPVEISKSGVPKFKVLSPTLAYSICFYVLVNITTYCSVRYGILKLFMNEEDFENLIYAVMLVVICINVVCVPVLAWFDAPKVVQYFDKWAKFQALFVRITKEHVVLNYRRRSVFVIVAVLFANMVVYLIHVFPPYLEHWQLLCYYVSALLISNIASMWTYMIGSLNKSARALNKCFKRDIKKRNLSADLIGEYRILWLRWSQLVSEIGCMMGKVFGFYFILLLFTITFALFACLSDINENNFAFYRIALTTTTCFVCIIALYNICNEAHFISNVVGIEIRDELQLIAPYEVNEHVSQEINLFLKTIVMNPPAVSVAGFTVVNRGLFRAYASTIVTYMIVLEQIDQSGHSDICSGNDTIQAT
;
A
#
# COMPACT_ATOMS: atom_id res chain seq x y z
N MET A 1 -60.08 -0.99 -41.50
CA MET A 1 -58.92 -0.57 -42.31
C MET A 1 -57.66 -0.70 -41.46
N ARG A 2 -56.78 -1.64 -41.80
CA ARG A 2 -55.45 -1.84 -41.20
C ARG A 2 -54.45 -1.00 -42.00
N LEU A 3 -53.66 -0.17 -41.34
CA LEU A 3 -52.43 0.37 -41.92
C LEU A 3 -51.24 -0.26 -41.22
N LYS A 4 -50.53 -1.05 -42.01
CA LYS A 4 -49.30 -1.77 -41.72
C LYS A 4 -48.20 -0.93 -42.36
N GLN A 5 -47.19 -0.52 -41.60
CA GLN A 5 -45.97 0.01 -42.17
C GLN A 5 -44.77 -0.69 -41.52
N SER A 6 -44.02 -1.34 -42.39
CA SER A 6 -42.85 -2.18 -42.18
C SER A 6 -41.58 -1.39 -42.38
N THR A 7 -40.56 -1.63 -41.56
CA THR A 7 -39.13 -1.65 -41.96
C THR A 7 -38.32 -2.25 -40.80
N LEU A 8 -37.74 -3.45 -40.97
CA LEU A 8 -36.33 -3.67 -41.39
C LEU A 8 -35.33 -3.07 -40.39
N PHE A 9 -34.60 -3.91 -39.64
CA PHE A 9 -33.14 -3.83 -39.50
C PHE A 9 -32.55 -5.12 -38.90
N MET A 10 -31.82 -5.81 -39.78
CA MET A 10 -30.56 -6.54 -39.61
C MET A 10 -30.18 -7.12 -38.22
N LYS A 11 -30.17 -8.45 -38.20
CA LYS A 11 -29.62 -9.34 -37.18
C LYS A 11 -28.10 -9.17 -37.11
N ARG A 12 -27.56 -8.71 -35.97
CA ARG A 12 -26.14 -8.89 -35.62
C ARG A 12 -26.07 -9.56 -34.25
N SER A 13 -25.69 -10.83 -34.24
CA SER A 13 -25.47 -11.62 -33.04
C SER A 13 -24.26 -11.11 -32.28
N ILE A 14 -24.46 -10.63 -31.05
CA ILE A 14 -23.40 -10.51 -30.06
C ILE A 14 -23.88 -11.28 -28.83
N TYR A 15 -23.21 -12.40 -28.57
CA TYR A 15 -23.35 -13.16 -27.32
C TYR A 15 -22.79 -12.31 -26.17
N ILE A 16 -23.67 -11.73 -25.35
CA ILE A 16 -23.31 -11.18 -24.04
C ILE A 16 -24.10 -11.91 -22.96
N ASN A 17 -23.32 -12.49 -22.07
CA ASN A 17 -23.61 -13.16 -20.80
C ASN A 17 -24.98 -12.85 -20.17
N ARG A 18 -25.78 -13.90 -19.97
CA ARG A 18 -26.99 -13.90 -19.14
C ARG A 18 -26.63 -13.77 -17.65
N ARG A 19 -27.09 -12.71 -16.99
CA ARG A 19 -27.63 -12.83 -15.62
C ARG A 19 -28.93 -12.04 -15.57
N MET A 20 -30.02 -12.77 -15.38
CA MET A 20 -31.37 -12.23 -15.27
C MET A 20 -31.48 -11.33 -14.05
N HIS A 21 -31.98 -10.11 -14.25
CA HIS A 21 -32.64 -9.35 -13.19
C HIS A 21 -33.83 -10.18 -12.69
N LYS A 22 -33.85 -10.50 -11.40
CA LYS A 22 -35.07 -10.91 -10.72
C LYS A 22 -35.67 -9.66 -10.10
N ASP A 23 -36.84 -9.29 -10.61
CA ASP A 23 -37.72 -8.29 -10.01
C ASP A 23 -38.14 -8.79 -8.63
N PHE A 24 -37.87 -7.98 -7.59
CA PHE A 24 -38.38 -8.24 -6.25
C PHE A 24 -39.72 -7.53 -6.08
N ALA A 25 -40.78 -8.32 -5.97
CA ALA A 25 -42.09 -7.87 -5.53
C ALA A 25 -42.03 -7.49 -4.04
N PHE A 26 -42.38 -6.24 -3.73
CA PHE A 26 -42.56 -5.77 -2.36
C PHE A 26 -43.90 -6.28 -1.81
N THR A 27 -43.88 -7.23 -0.88
CA THR A 27 -45.00 -7.44 0.04
C THR A 27 -44.81 -6.53 1.26
N GLN A 28 -45.53 -5.42 1.23
CA GLN A 28 -45.64 -4.45 2.32
C GLN A 28 -46.41 -5.07 3.49
N ASN A 29 -45.72 -5.46 4.56
CA ASN A 29 -46.39 -5.83 5.81
C ASN A 29 -46.72 -4.55 6.59
N ARG A 30 -47.96 -4.08 6.44
CA ARG A 30 -48.57 -3.06 7.31
C ARG A 30 -48.63 -3.61 8.73
N ASN A 31 -47.87 -3.02 9.66
CA ASN A 31 -48.25 -2.78 11.07
C ASN A 31 -47.03 -2.35 11.88
N VAL A 32 -46.62 -1.08 11.76
CA VAL A 32 -45.88 -0.39 12.83
C VAL A 32 -46.49 1.00 12.97
N ARG A 33 -47.04 1.29 14.16
CA ARG A 33 -47.66 2.59 14.49
C ARG A 33 -46.59 3.67 14.47
N PHE A 34 -46.85 4.73 13.72
CA PHE A 34 -46.17 6.01 13.82
C PHE A 34 -46.44 6.61 15.20
N GLY A 35 -45.43 6.66 16.06
CA GLY A 35 -45.52 7.28 17.38
C GLY A 35 -44.58 6.62 18.36
N ASP A 36 -43.28 6.89 18.21
CA ASP A 36 -42.26 6.90 19.28
C ASP A 36 -40.89 7.21 18.64
N ILE A 37 -40.76 8.43 18.10
CA ILE A 37 -39.44 9.00 17.79
C ILE A 37 -38.95 9.67 19.07
N ARG A 38 -38.12 8.97 19.84
CA ARG A 38 -37.28 9.62 20.85
C ARG A 38 -36.18 10.38 20.11
N VAL A 39 -36.23 11.70 20.20
CA VAL A 39 -35.12 12.61 19.90
C VAL A 39 -33.93 12.14 20.72
N VAL A 40 -32.90 11.60 20.07
CA VAL A 40 -31.60 11.36 20.69
C VAL A 40 -30.87 12.69 20.62
N SER A 41 -30.94 13.46 21.71
CA SER A 41 -30.12 14.65 21.91
C SER A 41 -28.65 14.28 22.09
N ASP A 42 -27.76 15.15 21.61
CA ASP A 42 -26.28 15.06 21.59
C ASP A 42 -25.56 14.96 22.95
N SER A 43 -26.23 14.50 24.02
CA SER A 43 -25.69 14.53 25.39
C SER A 43 -25.15 13.21 25.92
N ASN A 44 -25.17 12.09 25.17
CA ASN A 44 -24.76 10.77 25.67
C ASN A 44 -23.63 10.10 24.86
N PHE A 45 -22.64 10.87 24.38
CA PHE A 45 -21.39 10.30 23.88
C PHE A 45 -20.36 10.19 25.02
N GLU A 46 -20.44 9.10 25.80
CA GLU A 46 -19.36 8.70 26.70
C GLU A 46 -18.27 7.98 25.89
N PRO A 47 -16.98 8.37 25.99
CA PRO A 47 -15.92 7.85 25.12
C PRO A 47 -15.38 6.46 25.51
N ASP A 48 -15.86 5.83 26.59
CA ASP A 48 -15.20 4.66 27.21
C ASP A 48 -16.06 3.38 27.31
N LYS A 49 -17.04 3.17 26.42
CA LYS A 49 -17.63 1.82 26.24
C LYS A 49 -17.15 1.18 24.95
N GLU A 50 -16.11 0.35 25.07
CA GLU A 50 -15.80 -0.69 24.08
C GLU A 50 -17.00 -1.64 23.97
N VAL A 51 -17.94 -1.30 23.08
CA VAL A 51 -18.96 -2.25 22.64
C VAL A 51 -18.23 -3.32 21.84
N SER A 52 -18.23 -4.54 22.37
CA SER A 52 -17.58 -5.69 21.75
C SER A 52 -18.15 -5.94 20.35
N VAL A 53 -17.29 -6.34 19.40
CA VAL A 53 -17.67 -6.67 18.02
C VAL A 53 -18.81 -7.69 18.00
N GLU A 54 -18.86 -8.59 18.99
CA GLU A 54 -19.90 -9.60 19.17
C GLU A 54 -21.29 -9.02 19.47
N GLU A 55 -21.40 -7.93 20.25
CA GLU A 55 -22.67 -7.23 20.52
C GLU A 55 -23.16 -6.43 19.31
N LEU A 56 -22.25 -5.83 18.54
CA LEU A 56 -22.61 -5.14 17.31
C LEU A 56 -23.08 -6.12 16.23
N THR A 57 -22.52 -7.33 16.18
CA THR A 57 -22.97 -8.41 15.27
C THR A 57 -24.23 -9.14 15.74
N ARG A 58 -24.48 -9.27 17.06
CA ARG A 58 -25.67 -9.97 17.58
C ARG A 58 -26.98 -9.27 17.29
N ASN A 59 -26.95 -7.93 17.26
CA ASN A 59 -28.15 -7.13 16.97
C ASN A 59 -28.47 -7.05 15.47
N ILE A 60 -27.72 -7.75 14.61
CA ILE A 60 -28.00 -7.83 13.19
C ILE A 60 -28.36 -9.27 12.80
N SER A 61 -29.63 -9.59 13.05
CA SER A 61 -30.32 -10.70 12.39
C SER A 61 -30.42 -10.37 10.90
N TYR A 62 -29.46 -10.83 10.09
CA TYR A 62 -29.49 -10.75 8.64
C TYR A 62 -30.12 -12.03 8.05
N ASP A 63 -31.29 -11.89 7.42
CA ASP A 63 -31.96 -12.95 6.65
C ASP A 63 -31.35 -13.08 5.23
N GLY A 64 -30.10 -13.54 5.15
CA GLY A 64 -29.43 -13.88 3.90
C GLY A 64 -28.31 -14.91 4.15
N PRO A 65 -27.95 -15.77 3.16
CA PRO A 65 -26.95 -16.80 3.38
C PRO A 65 -25.59 -16.16 3.68
N ALA A 66 -25.11 -16.33 4.92
CA ALA A 66 -23.92 -15.69 5.48
C ALA A 66 -22.63 -15.93 4.66
N ASP A 67 -22.57 -17.03 3.90
CA ASP A 67 -21.37 -17.46 3.18
C ASP A 67 -21.02 -16.59 1.96
N GLU A 68 -21.98 -15.89 1.33
CA GLU A 68 -21.72 -15.09 0.11
C GLU A 68 -21.16 -13.69 0.45
N TYR A 69 -21.43 -13.19 1.66
CA TYR A 69 -21.02 -11.87 2.13
C TYR A 69 -19.64 -11.85 2.81
N ASP A 70 -19.18 -12.99 3.34
CA ASP A 70 -17.84 -13.13 3.91
C ASP A 70 -16.72 -13.01 2.88
N GLU A 71 -16.99 -13.30 1.59
CA GLU A 71 -16.00 -13.19 0.53
C GLU A 71 -15.69 -11.74 0.12
N GLU A 72 -16.61 -10.81 0.39
CA GLU A 72 -16.44 -9.38 0.06
C GLU A 72 -15.67 -8.61 1.15
N ASN A 73 -15.54 -9.17 2.34
CA ASN A 73 -14.80 -8.60 3.46
C ASN A 73 -13.33 -8.37 3.10
N PHE A 74 -12.80 -7.21 3.48
CA PHE A 74 -11.44 -6.78 3.14
C PHE A 74 -10.37 -7.78 3.55
N HIS A 75 -10.51 -8.39 4.73
CA HIS A 75 -9.58 -9.38 5.23
C HIS A 75 -9.48 -10.61 4.34
N TYR A 76 -10.61 -11.03 3.76
CA TYR A 76 -10.65 -12.19 2.89
C TYR A 76 -10.02 -11.89 1.52
N GLN A 77 -10.17 -10.66 1.03
CA GLN A 77 -9.55 -10.23 -0.23
C GLN A 77 -8.03 -10.05 -0.14
N LEU A 78 -7.52 -9.63 1.03
CA LEU A 78 -6.08 -9.47 1.27
C LEU A 78 -5.38 -10.77 1.72
N LYS A 79 -6.15 -11.83 2.00
CA LYS A 79 -5.66 -13.12 2.51
C LYS A 79 -4.47 -13.72 1.74
N PRO A 80 -4.44 -13.72 0.39
CA PRO A 80 -3.29 -14.29 -0.35
C PRO A 80 -1.98 -13.55 -0.07
N LEU A 81 -2.03 -12.21 0.01
CA LEU A 81 -0.86 -11.40 0.31
C LEU A 81 -0.41 -11.60 1.77
N MET A 82 -1.35 -11.67 2.71
CA MET A 82 -1.05 -11.93 4.12
C MET A 82 -0.45 -13.32 4.33
N LEU A 83 -0.91 -14.32 3.57
CA LEU A 83 -0.32 -15.65 3.58
C LEU A 83 1.13 -15.62 3.06
N MET A 84 1.39 -14.88 1.98
CA MET A 84 2.75 -14.72 1.44
C MET A 84 3.69 -14.05 2.44
N LEU A 85 3.26 -12.96 3.09
CA LEU A 85 4.01 -12.27 4.14
C LEU A 85 4.28 -13.18 5.36
N ARG A 86 3.36 -14.12 5.64
CA ARG A 86 3.52 -15.12 6.71
C ARG A 86 4.53 -16.22 6.33
N VAL A 87 4.50 -16.71 5.09
CA VAL A 87 5.47 -17.69 4.59
C VAL A 87 6.89 -17.12 4.65
N LEU A 88 7.05 -15.84 4.31
CA LEU A 88 8.31 -15.10 4.43
C LEU A 88 8.68 -14.74 5.89
N GLY A 89 7.84 -15.07 6.87
CA GLY A 89 8.09 -14.80 8.30
C GLY A 89 7.88 -13.35 8.74
N ILE A 90 7.60 -12.43 7.82
CA ILE A 90 7.50 -10.97 8.05
C ILE A 90 6.35 -10.64 9.00
N PHE A 91 5.24 -11.37 8.86
CA PHE A 91 3.99 -11.04 9.53
C PHE A 91 3.46 -12.23 10.34
N PRO A 92 3.82 -12.35 11.63
CA PRO A 92 3.43 -13.45 12.49
C PRO A 92 2.03 -13.22 13.06
N VAL A 93 1.03 -13.26 12.18
CA VAL A 93 -0.36 -13.02 12.55
C VAL A 93 -1.21 -14.24 12.22
N GLU A 94 -2.00 -14.67 13.21
CA GLU A 94 -2.91 -15.78 13.06
C GLU A 94 -4.14 -15.30 12.30
N ILE A 95 -4.34 -15.83 11.10
CA ILE A 95 -5.58 -15.63 10.35
C ILE A 95 -6.62 -16.59 10.95
N SER A 96 -7.56 -16.04 11.72
CA SER A 96 -8.69 -16.80 12.26
C SER A 96 -9.57 -17.37 11.13
N LYS A 97 -10.41 -18.38 11.42
CA LYS A 97 -11.41 -18.90 10.48
C LYS A 97 -12.38 -17.81 9.99
N SER A 98 -12.58 -16.76 10.79
CA SER A 98 -13.36 -15.55 10.45
C SER A 98 -12.61 -14.53 9.57
N GLY A 99 -11.39 -14.82 9.13
CA GLY A 99 -10.59 -13.94 8.27
C GLY A 99 -9.88 -12.78 8.99
N VAL A 100 -10.32 -12.39 10.19
CA VAL A 100 -9.71 -11.27 10.93
C VAL A 100 -8.31 -11.67 11.47
N PRO A 101 -7.25 -10.89 11.16
CA PRO A 101 -5.91 -11.12 11.68
C PRO A 101 -5.87 -10.91 13.20
N LYS A 102 -5.42 -11.90 13.98
CA LYS A 102 -5.15 -11.76 15.42
C LYS A 102 -3.65 -11.91 15.69
N PHE A 103 -3.06 -10.94 16.39
CA PHE A 103 -1.68 -11.04 16.85
C PHE A 103 -1.65 -11.62 18.26
N LYS A 104 -0.86 -12.68 18.45
CA LYS A 104 -0.54 -13.23 19.77
C LYS A 104 0.97 -13.32 19.90
N VAL A 105 1.48 -12.72 20.98
CA VAL A 105 2.92 -12.64 21.30
C VAL A 105 3.54 -14.03 21.50
N LEU A 106 2.74 -15.05 21.82
CA LEU A 106 3.20 -16.44 21.99
C LEU A 106 2.48 -17.38 21.03
N SER A 107 2.50 -17.07 19.72
CA SER A 107 1.90 -17.92 18.68
C SER A 107 2.93 -18.86 18.04
N PRO A 108 2.53 -20.07 17.60
CA PRO A 108 3.40 -20.97 16.83
C PRO A 108 3.88 -20.31 15.52
N THR A 109 3.12 -19.34 15.00
CA THR A 109 3.51 -18.55 13.83
C THR A 109 4.69 -17.63 14.11
N LEU A 110 4.71 -16.98 15.28
CA LEU A 110 5.85 -16.15 15.69
C LEU A 110 7.09 -17.02 15.92
N ALA A 111 6.94 -18.20 16.52
CA ALA A 111 8.04 -19.14 16.69
C ALA A 111 8.64 -19.57 15.34
N TYR A 112 7.81 -19.90 14.34
CA TYR A 112 8.27 -20.17 12.98
C TYR A 112 9.03 -18.97 12.39
N SER A 113 8.46 -17.76 12.47
CA SER A 113 9.11 -16.53 11.99
C SER A 113 10.47 -16.31 12.66
N ILE A 114 10.58 -16.50 13.98
CA ILE A 114 11.84 -16.38 14.71
C ILE A 114 12.85 -17.42 14.21
N CYS A 115 12.48 -18.70 14.13
CA CYS A 115 13.38 -19.76 13.65
C CYS A 115 13.86 -19.51 12.21
N PHE A 116 12.94 -19.13 11.32
CA PHE A 116 13.25 -18.80 9.94
C PHE A 116 14.25 -17.64 9.85
N TYR A 117 14.01 -16.55 10.59
CA TYR A 117 14.93 -15.41 10.57
C TYR A 117 16.23 -15.66 11.30
N VAL A 118 16.29 -16.51 12.32
CA VAL A 118 17.57 -16.94 12.91
C VAL A 118 18.41 -17.64 11.84
N LEU A 119 17.83 -18.55 11.05
CA LEU A 119 18.54 -19.23 9.96
C LEU A 119 18.97 -18.27 8.85
N VAL A 120 18.10 -17.35 8.44
CA VAL A 120 18.43 -16.32 7.44
C VAL A 120 19.54 -15.40 7.96
N ASN A 121 19.50 -14.97 9.22
CA ASN A 121 20.53 -14.12 9.81
C ASN A 121 21.88 -14.84 9.96
N ILE A 122 21.89 -16.13 10.31
CA ILE A 122 23.12 -16.94 10.32
C ILE A 122 23.71 -16.98 8.91
N THR A 123 22.88 -17.21 7.90
CA THR A 123 23.31 -17.23 6.50
C THR A 123 23.86 -15.87 6.06
N THR A 124 23.18 -14.77 6.42
CA THR A 124 23.62 -13.39 6.15
C THR A 124 24.95 -13.08 6.83
N TYR A 125 25.13 -13.49 8.09
CA TYR A 125 26.40 -13.32 8.82
C TYR A 125 27.55 -14.05 8.12
N CYS A 126 27.33 -15.30 7.71
CA CYS A 126 28.30 -16.05 6.93
C CYS A 126 28.59 -15.33 5.59
N SER A 127 27.57 -14.87 4.87
CA SER A 127 27.73 -14.16 3.58
C SER A 127 28.59 -12.90 3.72
N VAL A 128 28.39 -12.13 4.80
CA VAL A 128 29.21 -10.97 5.12
C VAL A 128 30.66 -11.40 5.38
N ARG A 129 30.87 -12.43 6.21
CA ARG A 129 32.20 -12.87 6.63
C ARG A 129 33.04 -13.45 5.50
N TYR A 130 32.43 -14.26 4.63
CA TYR A 130 33.14 -15.03 3.61
C TYR A 130 33.09 -14.41 2.20
N GLY A 131 32.12 -13.53 1.93
CA GLY A 131 31.97 -12.84 0.64
C GLY A 131 32.32 -11.35 0.74
N ILE A 132 31.46 -10.57 1.41
CA ILE A 132 31.54 -9.10 1.42
C ILE A 132 32.87 -8.60 1.99
N LEU A 133 33.38 -9.21 3.06
CA LEU A 133 34.64 -8.78 3.68
C LEU A 133 35.86 -9.01 2.76
N LYS A 134 35.80 -10.00 1.84
CA LYS A 134 36.86 -10.18 0.83
C LYS A 134 36.82 -9.09 -0.23
N LEU A 135 35.61 -8.63 -0.62
CA LEU A 135 35.44 -7.50 -1.53
C LEU A 135 35.98 -6.20 -0.92
N PHE A 136 35.83 -6.00 0.38
CA PHE A 136 36.41 -4.83 1.08
C PHE A 136 37.94 -4.88 1.20
N MET A 137 38.55 -6.07 1.26
CA MET A 137 39.99 -6.23 1.44
C MET A 137 40.78 -6.13 0.13
N ASN A 138 40.11 -6.25 -1.01
CA ASN A 138 40.69 -6.00 -2.33
C ASN A 138 40.46 -4.53 -2.70
N GLU A 139 41.23 -3.62 -2.08
CA GLU A 139 41.03 -2.16 -2.07
C GLU A 139 41.33 -1.43 -3.40
N GLU A 140 41.67 -2.13 -4.48
CA GLU A 140 42.24 -1.48 -5.67
C GLU A 140 41.22 -0.76 -6.59
N ASP A 141 39.92 -1.08 -6.53
CA ASP A 141 38.89 -0.46 -7.38
C ASP A 141 37.73 0.15 -6.57
N PHE A 142 37.51 1.46 -6.71
CA PHE A 142 36.38 2.19 -6.10
C PHE A 142 35.01 1.61 -6.50
N GLU A 143 34.89 1.06 -7.71
CA GLU A 143 33.66 0.39 -8.17
C GLU A 143 33.30 -0.83 -7.31
N ASN A 144 34.29 -1.67 -6.98
CA ASN A 144 34.07 -2.87 -6.15
C ASN A 144 33.60 -2.50 -4.74
N LEU A 145 34.07 -1.37 -4.21
CA LEU A 145 33.61 -0.82 -2.93
C LEU A 145 32.12 -0.48 -2.96
N ILE A 146 31.61 0.12 -4.05
CA ILE A 146 30.20 0.47 -4.19
C ILE A 146 29.31 -0.77 -4.22
N TYR A 147 29.72 -1.80 -4.96
CA TYR A 147 29.01 -3.08 -4.96
C TYR A 147 29.00 -3.69 -3.55
N ALA A 148 30.12 -3.68 -2.83
CA ALA A 148 30.18 -4.16 -1.45
C ALA A 148 29.22 -3.39 -0.52
N VAL A 149 29.15 -2.06 -0.64
CA VAL A 149 28.21 -1.22 0.12
C VAL A 149 26.76 -1.56 -0.20
N MET A 150 26.40 -1.77 -1.48
CA MET A 150 25.05 -2.21 -1.85
C MET A 150 24.68 -3.56 -1.22
N LEU A 151 25.60 -4.52 -1.19
CA LEU A 151 25.38 -5.82 -0.58
C LEU A 151 25.17 -5.70 0.94
N VAL A 152 25.90 -4.78 1.60
CA VAL A 152 25.68 -4.45 3.01
C VAL A 152 24.28 -3.87 3.23
N VAL A 153 23.84 -2.91 2.41
CA VAL A 153 22.49 -2.34 2.48
C VAL A 153 21.41 -3.43 2.37
N ILE A 154 21.60 -4.40 1.47
CA ILE A 154 20.72 -5.56 1.33
C ILE A 154 20.74 -6.44 2.60
N CYS A 155 21.92 -6.69 3.18
CA CYS A 155 22.02 -7.44 4.43
C CYS A 155 21.26 -6.74 5.58
N ILE A 156 21.43 -5.42 5.72
CA ILE A 156 20.72 -4.63 6.73
C ILE A 156 19.20 -4.74 6.51
N ASN A 157 18.72 -4.71 5.26
CA ASN A 157 17.31 -4.90 4.94
C ASN A 157 16.77 -6.22 5.51
N VAL A 158 17.47 -7.33 5.27
CA VAL A 158 17.07 -8.68 5.72
C VAL A 158 16.97 -8.77 7.25
N VAL A 159 17.88 -8.11 7.96
CA VAL A 159 17.92 -8.12 9.43
C VAL A 159 16.85 -7.21 10.03
N CYS A 160 16.78 -5.97 9.56
CA CYS A 160 16.00 -4.92 10.22
C CYS A 160 14.50 -4.98 9.87
N VAL A 161 14.15 -5.19 8.60
CA VAL A 161 12.75 -5.13 8.15
C VAL A 161 11.80 -6.06 8.92
N PRO A 162 12.14 -7.34 9.15
CA PRO A 162 11.24 -8.26 9.84
C PRO A 162 11.04 -7.89 11.31
N VAL A 163 12.11 -7.48 11.98
CA VAL A 163 12.08 -7.04 13.37
C VAL A 163 11.17 -5.81 13.51
N LEU A 164 11.32 -4.82 12.61
CA LEU A 164 10.46 -3.64 12.56
C LEU A 164 9.00 -4.02 12.26
N ALA A 165 8.76 -4.98 11.37
CA ALA A 165 7.42 -5.45 11.03
C ALA A 165 6.73 -6.14 12.22
N TRP A 166 7.47 -6.88 13.05
CA TRP A 166 6.93 -7.47 14.27
C TRP A 166 6.51 -6.42 15.29
N PHE A 167 7.27 -5.33 15.44
CA PHE A 167 6.89 -4.22 16.31
C PHE A 167 5.66 -3.45 15.82
N ASP A 168 5.43 -3.41 14.51
CA ASP A 168 4.27 -2.74 13.91
C ASP A 168 3.05 -3.67 13.78
N ALA A 169 3.22 -5.00 13.94
CA ALA A 169 2.14 -5.98 13.81
C ALA A 169 0.87 -5.70 14.66
N PRO A 170 0.95 -5.26 15.92
CA PRO A 170 -0.24 -4.90 16.70
C PRO A 170 -1.02 -3.74 16.09
N LYS A 171 -0.32 -2.72 15.57
CA LYS A 171 -0.95 -1.56 14.93
C LYS A 171 -1.66 -1.94 13.65
N VAL A 172 -1.06 -2.87 12.89
CA VAL A 172 -1.68 -3.41 11.68
C VAL A 172 -2.99 -4.13 12.00
N VAL A 173 -3.03 -4.93 13.06
CA VAL A 173 -4.28 -5.60 13.49
C VAL A 173 -5.37 -4.57 13.86
N GLN A 174 -5.02 -3.52 14.60
CA GLN A 174 -5.96 -2.44 14.94
C GLN A 174 -6.47 -1.71 13.69
N TYR A 175 -5.61 -1.46 12.71
CA TYR A 175 -5.99 -0.86 11.43
C TYR A 175 -6.99 -1.74 10.67
N PHE A 176 -6.75 -3.05 10.66
CA PHE A 176 -7.67 -4.03 10.08
C PHE A 176 -9.05 -4.00 10.75
N ASP A 177 -9.12 -3.92 12.08
CA ASP A 177 -10.40 -3.79 12.80
C ASP A 177 -11.15 -2.49 12.45
N LYS A 178 -10.44 -1.36 12.37
CA LYS A 178 -11.02 -0.08 11.91
C LYS A 178 -11.57 -0.18 10.48
N TRP A 179 -10.89 -0.92 9.62
CA TRP A 179 -11.36 -1.18 8.26
C TRP A 179 -12.67 -1.97 8.24
N ALA A 180 -12.78 -3.04 9.04
CA ALA A 180 -14.00 -3.82 9.16
C ALA A 180 -15.19 -2.96 9.62
N LYS A 181 -14.97 -2.12 10.64
CA LYS A 181 -15.98 -1.16 11.14
C LYS A 181 -16.41 -0.17 10.06
N PHE A 182 -15.48 0.33 9.24
CA PHE A 182 -15.80 1.18 8.10
C PHE A 182 -16.64 0.45 7.04
N GLN A 183 -16.32 -0.79 6.68
CA GLN A 183 -17.10 -1.56 5.72
C GLN A 183 -18.54 -1.80 6.21
N ALA A 184 -18.72 -2.14 7.50
CA ALA A 184 -20.04 -2.31 8.09
C ALA A 184 -20.85 -1.00 8.04
N LEU A 185 -20.22 0.13 8.36
CA LEU A 185 -20.86 1.45 8.29
C LEU A 185 -21.21 1.84 6.84
N PHE A 186 -20.34 1.54 5.89
CA PHE A 186 -20.56 1.82 4.46
C PHE A 186 -21.80 1.07 3.94
N VAL A 187 -21.93 -0.22 4.25
CA VAL A 187 -23.09 -1.03 3.86
C VAL A 187 -24.37 -0.51 4.53
N ARG A 188 -24.29 -0.12 5.80
CA ARG A 188 -25.43 0.42 6.54
C ARG A 188 -26.03 1.66 5.86
N ILE A 189 -25.18 2.60 5.43
CA ILE A 189 -25.58 3.90 4.86
C ILE A 189 -25.92 3.78 3.38
N THR A 190 -25.02 3.19 2.58
CA THR A 190 -25.16 3.18 1.10
C THR A 190 -26.02 2.02 0.59
N LYS A 191 -26.30 1.01 1.44
CA LYS A 191 -26.93 -0.27 1.09
C LYS A 191 -26.17 -1.06 0.01
N GLU A 192 -24.92 -0.69 -0.27
CA GLU A 192 -24.05 -1.34 -1.23
C GLU A 192 -22.75 -1.78 -0.57
N HIS A 193 -22.14 -2.81 -1.13
CA HIS A 193 -20.85 -3.33 -0.65
C HIS A 193 -19.68 -2.67 -1.39
N VAL A 194 -18.56 -2.51 -0.69
CA VAL A 194 -17.31 -2.03 -1.29
C VAL A 194 -16.65 -3.19 -2.04
N VAL A 195 -16.92 -3.30 -3.34
CA VAL A 195 -16.34 -4.36 -4.19
C VAL A 195 -14.89 -4.02 -4.54
N LEU A 196 -13.95 -4.58 -3.79
CA LEU A 196 -12.51 -4.34 -3.98
C LEU A 196 -11.87 -5.25 -5.06
N ASN A 197 -12.42 -6.44 -5.36
CA ASN A 197 -11.96 -7.38 -6.40
C ASN A 197 -10.43 -7.59 -6.48
N TYR A 198 -9.75 -7.71 -5.33
CA TYR A 198 -8.28 -7.86 -5.31
C TYR A 198 -7.78 -9.31 -5.28
N ARG A 199 -8.60 -10.31 -4.93
CA ARG A 199 -8.13 -11.69 -4.73
C ARG A 199 -7.39 -12.28 -5.94
N ARG A 200 -8.02 -12.27 -7.12
CA ARG A 200 -7.40 -12.80 -8.37
C ARG A 200 -6.22 -11.95 -8.83
N ARG A 201 -6.29 -10.63 -8.65
CA ARG A 201 -5.21 -9.70 -9.00
C ARG A 201 -4.01 -9.84 -8.06
N SER A 202 -4.25 -10.13 -6.78
CA SER A 202 -3.23 -10.37 -5.75
C SER A 202 -2.42 -11.62 -6.07
N VAL A 203 -3.08 -12.72 -6.46
CA VAL A 203 -2.39 -13.93 -6.91
C VAL A 203 -1.52 -13.65 -8.14
N PHE A 204 -2.04 -12.94 -9.14
CA PHE A 204 -1.27 -12.59 -10.34
C PHE A 204 -0.03 -11.74 -10.01
N VAL A 205 -0.17 -10.75 -9.14
CA VAL A 205 0.97 -9.91 -8.74
C VAL A 205 1.98 -10.70 -7.91
N ILE A 206 1.55 -11.60 -7.02
CA ILE A 206 2.47 -12.47 -6.28
C ILE A 206 3.29 -13.32 -7.26
N VAL A 207 2.65 -13.94 -8.26
CA VAL A 207 3.34 -14.71 -9.31
C VAL A 207 4.29 -13.83 -10.12
N ALA A 208 3.86 -12.63 -10.51
CA ALA A 208 4.69 -11.69 -11.26
C ALA A 208 5.91 -11.21 -10.44
N VAL A 209 5.73 -10.94 -9.15
CA VAL A 209 6.81 -10.57 -8.22
C VAL A 209 7.78 -11.72 -8.06
N LEU A 210 7.31 -12.94 -7.86
CA LEU A 210 8.17 -14.13 -7.79
C LEU A 210 8.96 -14.30 -9.08
N PHE A 211 8.32 -14.18 -10.24
CA PHE A 211 8.98 -14.28 -11.55
C PHE A 211 10.03 -13.18 -11.74
N ALA A 212 9.71 -11.92 -11.42
CA ALA A 212 10.67 -10.82 -11.51
C ALA A 212 11.89 -11.03 -10.60
N ASN A 213 11.67 -11.50 -9.37
CA ASN A 213 12.76 -11.83 -8.45
C ASN A 213 13.59 -13.03 -8.94
N MET A 214 12.98 -14.00 -9.62
CA MET A 214 13.72 -15.09 -10.27
C MET A 214 14.60 -14.59 -11.42
N VAL A 215 14.13 -13.63 -12.22
CA VAL A 215 14.96 -13.01 -13.28
C VAL A 215 16.15 -12.28 -12.66
N VAL A 216 15.93 -11.49 -11.60
CA VAL A 216 17.01 -10.81 -10.87
C VAL A 216 17.99 -11.82 -10.25
N TYR A 217 17.49 -12.91 -9.69
CA TYR A 217 18.31 -14.00 -9.18
C TYR A 217 19.21 -14.60 -10.27
N LEU A 218 18.65 -14.90 -11.46
CA LEU A 218 19.43 -15.43 -12.57
C LEU A 218 20.52 -14.47 -13.02
N ILE A 219 20.26 -13.15 -13.03
CA ILE A 219 21.28 -12.13 -13.31
C ILE A 219 22.40 -12.15 -12.26
N HIS A 220 22.07 -12.38 -10.99
CA HIS A 220 23.03 -12.50 -9.89
C HIS A 220 23.84 -13.82 -9.87
N VAL A 221 23.52 -14.81 -10.71
CA VAL A 221 24.32 -16.06 -10.84
C VAL A 221 25.54 -15.85 -11.74
N PHE A 222 25.52 -14.85 -12.63
CA PHE A 222 26.61 -14.57 -13.57
C PHE A 222 27.90 -13.96 -12.98
N PRO A 223 27.89 -13.15 -11.92
CA PRO A 223 29.11 -12.62 -11.34
C PRO A 223 29.98 -13.72 -10.70
N PRO A 224 31.29 -13.80 -11.01
CA PRO A 224 32.18 -14.87 -10.53
C PRO A 224 32.57 -14.73 -9.05
N TYR A 225 32.24 -13.62 -8.39
CA TYR A 225 32.68 -13.30 -7.03
C TYR A 225 31.69 -13.73 -5.93
N LEU A 226 30.48 -14.18 -6.28
CA LEU A 226 29.44 -14.61 -5.31
C LEU A 226 29.28 -16.12 -5.33
N GLU A 227 29.40 -16.74 -4.16
CA GLU A 227 29.12 -18.17 -4.02
C GLU A 227 27.60 -18.42 -4.03
N HIS A 228 27.15 -19.52 -4.64
CA HIS A 228 25.73 -19.87 -4.84
C HIS A 228 24.88 -19.86 -3.56
N TRP A 229 25.48 -20.16 -2.40
CA TRP A 229 24.77 -20.14 -1.13
C TRP A 229 24.51 -18.71 -0.61
N GLN A 230 25.34 -17.73 -1.00
CA GLN A 230 25.17 -16.33 -0.63
C GLN A 230 23.99 -15.69 -1.38
N LEU A 231 23.70 -16.16 -2.61
CA LEU A 231 22.56 -15.72 -3.41
C LEU A 231 21.21 -15.91 -2.71
N LEU A 232 21.10 -16.86 -1.79
CA LEU A 232 19.87 -17.12 -1.04
C LEU A 232 19.45 -15.90 -0.20
N CYS A 233 20.38 -15.25 0.49
CA CYS A 233 20.10 -14.06 1.30
C CYS A 233 19.59 -12.89 0.45
N TYR A 234 20.21 -12.67 -0.72
CA TYR A 234 19.82 -11.61 -1.65
C TYR A 234 18.42 -11.87 -2.22
N TYR A 235 18.13 -13.13 -2.57
CA TYR A 235 16.80 -13.53 -3.04
C TYR A 235 15.72 -13.27 -1.97
N VAL A 236 15.98 -13.64 -0.72
CA VAL A 236 15.05 -13.36 0.39
C VAL A 236 14.84 -11.86 0.59
N SER A 237 15.90 -11.04 0.51
CA SER A 237 15.78 -9.57 0.61
C SER A 237 14.94 -8.97 -0.51
N ALA A 238 15.19 -9.38 -1.75
CA ALA A 238 14.49 -8.85 -2.91
C ALA A 238 12.98 -9.20 -2.83
N LEU A 239 12.65 -10.41 -2.35
CA LEU A 239 11.28 -10.81 -2.04
C LEU A 239 10.68 -9.96 -0.91
N LEU A 240 11.42 -9.69 0.17
CA LEU A 240 10.97 -8.87 1.29
C LEU A 240 10.53 -7.47 0.83
N ILE A 241 11.43 -6.77 0.12
CA ILE A 241 11.20 -5.44 -0.42
C ILE A 241 9.99 -5.42 -1.36
N SER A 242 9.95 -6.37 -2.31
CA SER A 242 8.89 -6.44 -3.31
C SER A 242 7.51 -6.70 -2.67
N ASN A 243 7.43 -7.54 -1.63
CA ASN A 243 6.17 -7.85 -0.96
C ASN A 243 5.68 -6.70 -0.07
N ILE A 244 6.57 -5.95 0.57
CA ILE A 244 6.21 -4.75 1.35
C ILE A 244 5.70 -3.64 0.43
N ALA A 245 6.38 -3.40 -0.69
CA ALA A 245 5.93 -2.46 -1.70
C ALA A 245 4.56 -2.87 -2.27
N SER A 246 4.37 -4.17 -2.56
CA SER A 246 3.09 -4.71 -3.02
C SER A 246 1.99 -4.47 -1.98
N MET A 247 2.26 -4.73 -0.69
CA MET A 247 1.31 -4.48 0.39
C MET A 247 0.86 -3.02 0.42
N TRP A 248 1.80 -2.08 0.37
CA TRP A 248 1.48 -0.66 0.32
C TRP A 248 0.55 -0.31 -0.84
N THR A 249 0.89 -0.73 -2.05
CA THR A 249 0.07 -0.43 -3.25
C THR A 249 -1.33 -1.03 -3.18
N TYR A 250 -1.51 -2.21 -2.58
CA TYR A 250 -2.84 -2.80 -2.38
C TYR A 250 -3.65 -2.06 -1.33
N MET A 251 -3.04 -1.68 -0.20
CA MET A 251 -3.72 -0.95 0.87
C MET A 251 -4.19 0.42 0.38
N ILE A 252 -3.31 1.19 -0.26
CA ILE A 252 -3.65 2.46 -0.89
C ILE A 252 -4.66 2.28 -2.04
N GLY A 253 -4.49 1.25 -2.87
CA GLY A 253 -5.45 0.92 -3.93
C GLY A 253 -6.86 0.65 -3.38
N SER A 254 -6.97 -0.01 -2.22
CA SER A 254 -8.26 -0.27 -1.58
C SER A 254 -8.92 1.00 -1.06
N LEU A 255 -8.15 1.92 -0.45
CA LEU A 255 -8.62 3.26 -0.07
C LEU A 255 -9.11 4.07 -1.28
N ASN A 256 -8.40 3.97 -2.40
CA ASN A 256 -8.80 4.62 -3.65
C ASN A 256 -10.13 4.08 -4.20
N LYS A 257 -10.34 2.77 -4.15
CA LYS A 257 -11.61 2.18 -4.56
C LYS A 257 -12.75 2.52 -3.61
N SER A 258 -12.52 2.48 -2.29
CA SER A 258 -13.55 2.85 -1.31
C SER A 258 -13.93 4.32 -1.42
N ALA A 259 -12.96 5.20 -1.66
CA ALA A 259 -13.17 6.62 -1.95
C ALA A 259 -14.06 6.86 -3.17
N ARG A 260 -13.75 6.23 -4.31
CA ARG A 260 -14.54 6.36 -5.54
C ARG A 260 -15.94 5.79 -5.36
N ALA A 261 -16.07 4.68 -4.62
CA ALA A 261 -17.37 4.10 -4.29
C ALA A 261 -18.19 5.04 -3.41
N LEU A 262 -17.58 5.64 -2.39
CA LEU A 262 -18.18 6.65 -1.52
C LEU A 262 -18.68 7.85 -2.33
N ASN A 263 -17.82 8.44 -3.16
CA ASN A 263 -18.18 9.58 -3.98
C ASN A 263 -19.32 9.24 -4.96
N LYS A 264 -19.27 8.05 -5.60
CA LYS A 264 -20.33 7.60 -6.50
C LYS A 264 -21.68 7.46 -5.79
N CYS A 265 -21.71 6.85 -4.60
CA CYS A 265 -22.94 6.69 -3.82
C CYS A 265 -23.48 8.05 -3.36
N PHE A 266 -22.60 8.91 -2.86
CA PHE A 266 -22.92 10.28 -2.47
C PHE A 266 -23.58 11.06 -3.60
N LYS A 267 -22.96 11.11 -4.79
CA LYS A 267 -23.54 11.78 -5.98
C LYS A 267 -24.87 11.18 -6.41
N ARG A 268 -25.03 9.86 -6.32
CA ARG A 268 -26.28 9.17 -6.67
C ARG A 268 -27.40 9.58 -5.73
N ASP A 269 -27.13 9.58 -4.44
CA ASP A 269 -28.16 9.79 -3.43
C ASP A 269 -28.54 11.28 -3.30
N ILE A 270 -27.61 12.19 -3.58
CA ILE A 270 -27.91 13.63 -3.75
C ILE A 270 -28.82 13.89 -4.97
N LYS A 271 -28.59 13.19 -6.09
CA LYS A 271 -29.40 13.39 -7.31
C LYS A 271 -30.84 12.91 -7.15
N LYS A 272 -31.09 11.97 -6.24
CA LYS A 272 -32.45 11.58 -5.86
C LYS A 272 -32.98 12.68 -4.94
N ARG A 273 -33.86 13.56 -5.45
CA ARG A 273 -34.40 14.83 -4.87
C ARG A 273 -34.86 14.86 -3.39
N ASN A 274 -34.71 13.80 -2.59
CA ASN A 274 -35.00 13.78 -1.15
C ASN A 274 -33.73 14.06 -0.33
N LEU A 275 -33.20 15.29 -0.39
CA LEU A 275 -32.10 15.70 0.47
C LEU A 275 -32.61 15.87 1.91
N SER A 276 -32.26 14.93 2.79
CA SER A 276 -32.45 15.08 4.24
C SER A 276 -31.13 15.52 4.89
N ALA A 277 -31.22 16.36 5.92
CA ALA A 277 -30.07 16.74 6.73
C ALA A 277 -29.40 15.50 7.37
N ASP A 278 -30.22 14.52 7.79
CA ASP A 278 -29.75 13.27 8.37
C ASP A 278 -28.85 12.47 7.42
N LEU A 279 -29.21 12.44 6.13
CA LEU A 279 -28.44 11.72 5.10
C LEU A 279 -27.06 12.36 4.91
N ILE A 280 -26.99 13.70 4.88
CA ILE A 280 -25.72 14.42 4.78
C ILE A 280 -24.87 14.19 6.04
N GLY A 281 -25.49 14.19 7.22
CA GLY A 281 -24.83 13.85 8.48
C GLY A 281 -24.24 12.43 8.50
N GLU A 282 -24.97 11.43 7.98
CA GLU A 282 -24.47 10.06 7.85
C GLU A 282 -23.28 9.98 6.89
N TYR A 283 -23.35 10.64 5.72
CA TYR A 283 -22.25 10.71 4.77
C TYR A 283 -21.02 11.46 5.32
N ARG A 284 -21.22 12.49 6.14
CA ARG A 284 -20.14 13.20 6.86
C ARG A 284 -19.39 12.26 7.79
N ILE A 285 -20.11 11.47 8.60
CA ILE A 285 -19.49 10.48 9.51
C ILE A 285 -18.74 9.41 8.71
N LEU A 286 -19.34 8.92 7.63
CA LEU A 286 -18.72 7.91 6.75
C LEU A 286 -17.42 8.43 6.12
N TRP A 287 -17.44 9.68 5.64
CA TRP A 287 -16.26 10.35 5.11
C TRP A 287 -15.18 10.54 6.18
N LEU A 288 -15.56 10.96 7.40
CA LEU A 288 -14.62 11.13 8.51
C LEU A 288 -13.93 9.81 8.85
N ARG A 289 -14.67 8.70 8.91
CA ARG A 289 -14.09 7.36 9.14
C ARG A 289 -13.15 6.94 8.01
N TRP A 290 -13.49 7.24 6.77
CA TRP A 290 -12.59 7.00 5.63
C TRP A 290 -11.31 7.86 5.73
N SER A 291 -11.44 9.15 6.05
CA SER A 291 -10.29 10.06 6.22
C SER A 291 -9.36 9.58 7.35
N GLN A 292 -9.92 9.08 8.46
CA GLN A 292 -9.15 8.47 9.53
C GLN A 292 -8.33 7.26 9.04
N LEU A 293 -8.91 6.38 8.20
CA LEU A 293 -8.16 5.25 7.61
C LEU A 293 -7.02 5.74 6.71
N VAL A 294 -7.23 6.78 5.91
CA VAL A 294 -6.18 7.36 5.08
C VAL A 294 -5.05 7.90 5.95
N SER A 295 -5.36 8.65 6.99
CA SER A 295 -4.34 9.25 7.85
C SER A 295 -3.53 8.21 8.64
N GLU A 296 -4.15 7.09 8.99
CA GLU A 296 -3.51 6.01 9.76
C GLU A 296 -2.71 5.00 8.91
N ILE A 297 -2.88 4.98 7.58
CA ILE A 297 -2.20 4.00 6.71
C ILE A 297 -0.67 4.11 6.76
N GLY A 298 -0.14 5.33 6.88
CA GLY A 298 1.31 5.54 7.00
C GLY A 298 1.82 5.36 8.44
N CYS A 299 0.92 5.22 9.41
CA CYS A 299 1.25 4.96 10.82
C CYS A 299 1.18 3.46 11.18
N MET A 300 0.36 2.65 10.49
CA MET A 300 0.20 1.22 10.78
C MET A 300 1.50 0.42 10.63
N MET A 301 2.32 0.77 9.63
CA MET A 301 3.64 0.17 9.34
C MET A 301 4.70 1.27 9.25
N GLY A 302 4.56 2.28 10.11
CA GLY A 302 5.36 3.51 10.02
C GLY A 302 6.86 3.27 10.19
N LYS A 303 7.28 2.31 11.03
CA LYS A 303 8.72 1.99 11.18
C LYS A 303 9.24 1.27 9.96
N VAL A 304 8.50 0.29 9.45
CA VAL A 304 8.85 -0.45 8.23
C VAL A 304 8.94 0.50 7.05
N PHE A 305 7.94 1.36 6.83
CA PHE A 305 7.96 2.30 5.71
C PHE A 305 9.00 3.40 5.87
N GLY A 306 9.21 3.94 7.07
CA GLY A 306 10.28 4.90 7.33
C GLY A 306 11.66 4.32 6.99
N PHE A 307 11.93 3.10 7.45
CA PHE A 307 13.17 2.39 7.12
C PHE A 307 13.25 2.05 5.62
N TYR A 308 12.15 1.63 5.02
CA TYR A 308 12.06 1.32 3.59
C TYR A 308 12.37 2.53 2.70
N PHE A 309 11.88 3.72 3.06
CA PHE A 309 12.18 4.97 2.35
C PHE A 309 13.67 5.33 2.41
N ILE A 310 14.30 5.16 3.58
CA ILE A 310 15.76 5.35 3.73
C ILE A 310 16.53 4.37 2.84
N LEU A 311 16.15 3.09 2.86
CA LEU A 311 16.78 2.08 2.01
C LEU A 311 16.61 2.40 0.51
N LEU A 312 15.41 2.81 0.08
CA LEU A 312 15.17 3.21 -1.30
C LEU A 312 16.09 4.37 -1.71
N LEU A 313 16.28 5.36 -0.83
CA LEU A 313 17.19 6.47 -1.10
C LEU A 313 18.62 5.99 -1.35
N PHE A 314 19.16 5.17 -0.45
CA PHE A 314 20.52 4.62 -0.59
C PHE A 314 20.65 3.74 -1.83
N THR A 315 19.72 2.80 -2.04
CA THR A 315 19.76 1.88 -3.18
C THR A 315 19.68 2.63 -4.51
N ILE A 316 18.82 3.64 -4.64
CA ILE A 316 18.73 4.42 -5.89
C ILE A 316 20.01 5.21 -6.14
N THR A 317 20.54 5.89 -5.11
CA THR A 317 21.78 6.69 -5.24
C THR A 317 22.96 5.83 -5.70
N PHE A 318 23.21 4.72 -5.01
CA PHE A 318 24.32 3.84 -5.40
C PHE A 318 24.06 3.17 -6.75
N ALA A 319 22.83 2.77 -7.07
CA ALA A 319 22.53 2.10 -8.34
C ALA A 319 22.69 3.03 -9.54
N LEU A 320 22.31 4.31 -9.39
CA LEU A 320 22.55 5.33 -10.41
C LEU A 320 24.04 5.62 -10.58
N PHE A 321 24.77 5.76 -9.47
CA PHE A 321 26.22 5.96 -9.52
C PHE A 321 26.91 4.79 -10.23
N ALA A 322 26.64 3.55 -9.82
CA ALA A 322 27.24 2.37 -10.43
C ALA A 322 26.91 2.26 -11.92
N CYS A 323 25.69 2.61 -12.32
CA CYS A 323 25.32 2.65 -13.73
C CYS A 323 26.07 3.72 -14.53
N LEU A 324 26.37 4.88 -13.92
CA LEU A 324 27.16 5.94 -14.57
C LEU A 324 28.64 5.57 -14.68
N SER A 325 29.21 4.98 -13.62
CA SER A 325 30.58 4.45 -13.60
C SER A 325 30.79 3.41 -14.70
N ASP A 326 29.89 2.42 -14.79
CA ASP A 326 29.92 1.38 -15.83
C ASP A 326 29.92 1.98 -17.26
N ILE A 327 29.18 3.09 -17.47
CA ILE A 327 29.12 3.78 -18.77
C ILE A 327 30.41 4.54 -19.06
N ASN A 328 31.00 5.17 -18.05
CA ASN A 328 32.21 5.99 -18.20
C ASN A 328 33.45 5.15 -18.54
N GLU A 329 33.59 3.98 -17.90
CA GLU A 329 34.76 3.10 -18.09
C GLU A 329 34.71 2.27 -19.39
N ASN A 330 33.62 2.34 -20.18
CA ASN A 330 33.36 1.47 -21.35
C ASN A 330 33.49 -0.04 -21.05
N ASN A 331 33.46 -0.45 -19.77
CA ASN A 331 33.60 -1.84 -19.34
C ASN A 331 32.23 -2.51 -19.30
N PHE A 332 31.69 -2.86 -20.48
CA PHE A 332 30.34 -3.41 -20.62
C PHE A 332 30.26 -4.89 -20.19
N ALA A 333 30.45 -5.17 -18.90
CA ALA A 333 30.06 -6.45 -18.34
C ALA A 333 28.52 -6.52 -18.28
N PHE A 334 27.92 -7.30 -19.19
CA PHE A 334 26.45 -7.40 -19.33
C PHE A 334 25.72 -7.60 -18.00
N TYR A 335 26.26 -8.43 -17.10
CA TYR A 335 25.63 -8.71 -15.81
C TYR A 335 25.65 -7.52 -14.85
N ARG A 336 26.71 -6.68 -14.86
CA ARG A 336 26.84 -5.49 -14.00
C ARG A 336 25.81 -4.45 -14.38
N ILE A 337 25.80 -4.07 -15.65
CA ILE A 337 24.86 -3.08 -16.21
C ILE A 337 23.42 -3.55 -16.09
N ALA A 338 23.14 -4.82 -16.39
CA ALA A 338 21.80 -5.37 -16.25
C ALA A 338 21.32 -5.28 -14.79
N LEU A 339 22.19 -5.58 -13.82
CA LEU A 339 21.84 -5.56 -12.41
C LEU A 339 21.59 -4.14 -11.88
N THR A 340 22.52 -3.21 -12.14
CA THR A 340 22.44 -1.81 -11.69
C THR A 340 21.25 -1.10 -12.34
N THR A 341 21.06 -1.26 -13.65
CA THR A 341 19.95 -0.66 -14.39
C THR A 341 18.60 -1.20 -13.92
N THR A 342 18.47 -2.53 -13.77
CA THR A 342 17.20 -3.14 -13.31
C THR A 342 16.86 -2.68 -11.90
N THR A 343 17.83 -2.68 -11.00
CA THR A 343 17.64 -2.26 -9.60
C THR A 343 17.21 -0.79 -9.52
N CYS A 344 17.90 0.08 -10.26
CA CYS A 344 17.56 1.50 -10.34
C CYS A 344 16.13 1.72 -10.83
N PHE A 345 15.77 1.12 -11.97
CA PHE A 345 14.45 1.29 -12.58
C PHE A 345 13.32 0.81 -11.66
N VAL A 346 13.49 -0.37 -11.03
CA VAL A 346 12.51 -0.93 -10.10
C VAL A 346 12.33 -0.03 -8.87
N CYS A 347 13.42 0.47 -8.27
CA CYS A 347 13.35 1.30 -7.08
C CYS A 347 12.72 2.68 -7.36
N ILE A 348 13.07 3.32 -8.49
CA ILE A 348 12.47 4.60 -8.90
C ILE A 348 10.98 4.45 -9.17
N ILE A 349 10.57 3.40 -9.89
CA ILE A 349 9.15 3.12 -10.14
C ILE A 349 8.40 2.86 -8.84
N ALA A 350 8.98 2.09 -7.92
CA ALA A 350 8.37 1.83 -6.62
C ALA A 350 8.15 3.15 -5.84
N LEU A 351 9.18 4.00 -5.75
CA LEU A 351 9.10 5.30 -5.08
C LEU A 351 8.05 6.21 -5.74
N TYR A 352 8.04 6.29 -7.07
CA TYR A 352 7.07 7.07 -7.83
C TYR A 352 5.63 6.60 -7.55
N ASN A 353 5.37 5.28 -7.65
CA ASN A 353 4.05 4.72 -7.40
C ASN A 353 3.55 5.00 -5.98
N ILE A 354 4.43 4.85 -4.97
CA ILE A 354 4.14 5.13 -3.57
C ILE A 354 3.71 6.59 -3.39
N CYS A 355 4.51 7.53 -3.88
CA CYS A 355 4.28 8.96 -3.73
C CYS A 355 3.08 9.46 -4.56
N ASN A 356 2.91 8.92 -5.77
CA ASN A 356 1.84 9.31 -6.68
C ASN A 356 0.46 8.86 -6.16
N GLU A 357 0.35 7.62 -5.71
CA GLU A 357 -0.92 7.10 -5.20
C GLU A 357 -1.32 7.75 -3.86
N ALA A 358 -0.35 8.01 -2.97
CA ALA A 358 -0.60 8.74 -1.74
C ALA A 358 -1.07 10.19 -1.99
N HIS A 359 -0.47 10.86 -2.98
CA HIS A 359 -0.91 12.19 -3.42
C HIS A 359 -2.31 12.17 -4.03
N PHE A 360 -2.61 11.15 -4.84
CA PHE A 360 -3.94 11.00 -5.45
C PHE A 360 -5.03 10.85 -4.40
N ILE A 361 -4.84 9.96 -3.40
CA ILE A 361 -5.81 9.82 -2.29
C ILE A 361 -5.99 11.15 -1.57
N SER A 362 -4.88 11.80 -1.20
CA SER A 362 -4.93 12.94 -0.28
C SER A 362 -5.59 14.16 -0.91
N ASN A 363 -5.32 14.41 -2.19
CA ASN A 363 -5.77 15.62 -2.85
C ASN A 363 -7.03 15.41 -3.69
N VAL A 364 -7.12 14.35 -4.48
CA VAL A 364 -8.18 14.24 -5.48
C VAL A 364 -9.51 13.87 -4.83
N VAL A 365 -9.52 12.93 -3.89
CA VAL A 365 -10.76 12.46 -3.26
C VAL A 365 -11.38 13.52 -2.35
N GLY A 366 -10.55 14.25 -1.60
CA GLY A 366 -11.02 15.34 -0.73
C GLY A 366 -11.61 16.51 -1.53
N ILE A 367 -11.00 16.85 -2.66
CA ILE A 367 -11.47 17.91 -3.56
C ILE A 367 -12.77 17.50 -4.24
N GLU A 368 -12.88 16.28 -4.78
CA GLU A 368 -14.08 15.84 -5.49
C GLU A 368 -15.36 15.92 -4.63
N ILE A 369 -15.30 15.49 -3.36
CA ILE A 369 -16.48 15.54 -2.47
C ILE A 369 -16.79 16.98 -2.04
N ARG A 370 -15.73 17.78 -1.80
CA ARG A 370 -15.89 19.20 -1.45
C ARG A 370 -16.55 19.97 -2.60
N ASP A 371 -16.11 19.77 -3.82
CA ASP A 371 -16.62 20.46 -4.99
C ASP A 371 -18.10 20.07 -5.24
N GLU A 372 -18.46 18.80 -5.06
CA GLU A 372 -19.87 18.36 -5.13
C GLU A 372 -20.74 18.98 -4.03
N LEU A 373 -20.24 19.10 -2.80
CA LEU A 373 -20.94 19.79 -1.71
C LEU A 373 -21.17 21.27 -2.01
N GLN A 374 -20.17 21.95 -2.58
CA GLN A 374 -20.25 23.36 -2.96
C GLN A 374 -21.23 23.63 -4.09
N LEU A 375 -21.43 22.66 -5.00
CA LEU A 375 -22.43 22.76 -6.08
C LEU A 375 -23.89 22.67 -5.57
N ILE A 376 -24.11 22.09 -4.39
CA ILE A 376 -25.44 21.93 -3.78
C ILE A 376 -25.83 23.16 -2.96
N ALA A 377 -24.85 23.81 -2.32
CA ALA A 377 -25.06 24.98 -1.46
C ALA A 377 -25.84 26.17 -2.06
N PRO A 378 -25.81 26.50 -3.38
CA PRO A 378 -26.43 27.71 -3.91
C PRO A 378 -27.91 27.60 -4.29
N TYR A 379 -28.52 26.40 -4.35
CA TYR A 379 -29.87 26.21 -4.89
C TYR A 379 -30.85 25.66 -3.83
N GLU A 380 -31.61 26.56 -3.20
CA GLU A 380 -32.84 26.29 -2.42
C GLU A 380 -32.80 25.05 -1.51
N VAL A 381 -31.86 25.03 -0.58
CA VAL A 381 -31.76 23.96 0.42
C VAL A 381 -32.28 24.46 1.77
N ASN A 382 -33.12 23.66 2.45
CA ASN A 382 -33.58 23.93 3.82
C ASN A 382 -32.43 24.35 4.74
N GLU A 383 -32.69 25.26 5.68
CA GLU A 383 -31.68 25.82 6.60
C GLU A 383 -30.88 24.71 7.32
N HIS A 384 -31.55 23.67 7.80
CA HIS A 384 -30.92 22.50 8.44
C HIS A 384 -29.92 21.75 7.55
N VAL A 385 -30.21 21.67 6.26
CA VAL A 385 -29.37 20.95 5.30
C VAL A 385 -28.16 21.82 4.91
N SER A 386 -28.35 23.13 4.79
CA SER A 386 -27.25 24.09 4.60
C SER A 386 -26.30 24.10 5.81
N GLN A 387 -26.83 24.03 7.03
CA GLN A 387 -26.03 23.86 8.25
C GLN A 387 -25.21 22.56 8.21
N GLU A 388 -25.81 21.44 7.84
CA GLU A 388 -25.10 20.16 7.72
C GLU A 388 -24.04 20.16 6.61
N ILE A 389 -24.29 20.80 5.47
CA ILE A 389 -23.28 20.99 4.41
C ILE A 389 -22.08 21.79 4.95
N ASN A 390 -22.33 22.88 5.68
CA ASN A 390 -21.27 23.68 6.29
C ASN A 390 -20.47 22.89 7.33
N LEU A 391 -21.14 22.07 8.14
CA LEU A 391 -20.48 21.18 9.09
C LEU A 391 -19.64 20.10 8.37
N PHE A 392 -20.12 19.58 7.25
CA PHE A 392 -19.35 18.63 6.45
C PHE A 392 -18.12 19.30 5.81
N LEU A 393 -18.28 20.46 5.16
CA LEU A 393 -17.15 21.22 4.61
C LEU A 393 -16.11 21.55 5.70
N LYS A 394 -16.55 21.98 6.89
CA LYS A 394 -15.67 22.20 8.05
C LYS A 394 -14.96 20.91 8.45
N THR A 395 -15.67 19.78 8.48
CA THR A 395 -15.08 18.47 8.80
C THR A 395 -13.98 18.06 7.82
N ILE A 396 -14.17 18.35 6.52
CA ILE A 396 -13.18 18.08 5.47
C ILE A 396 -11.91 18.90 5.70
N VAL A 397 -12.06 20.18 6.02
CA VAL A 397 -10.93 21.08 6.28
C VAL A 397 -10.20 20.71 7.57
N MET A 398 -10.94 20.34 8.63
CA MET A 398 -10.35 20.01 9.93
C MET A 398 -9.64 18.64 9.94
N ASN A 399 -10.04 17.71 9.07
CA ASN A 399 -9.47 16.36 9.02
C ASN A 399 -9.04 15.99 7.59
N PRO A 400 -8.03 16.65 7.01
CA PRO A 400 -7.58 16.34 5.67
C PRO A 400 -7.05 14.90 5.61
N PRO A 401 -7.42 14.12 4.57
CA PRO A 401 -6.97 12.74 4.41
C PRO A 401 -5.51 12.73 3.96
N ALA A 402 -4.55 12.99 4.86
CA ALA A 402 -3.14 13.10 4.52
C ALA A 402 -2.36 11.85 4.94
N VAL A 403 -1.75 11.17 3.96
CA VAL A 403 -0.88 10.01 4.24
C VAL A 403 0.44 10.49 4.86
N SER A 404 0.68 10.18 6.14
CA SER A 404 1.91 10.53 6.85
C SER A 404 2.69 9.30 7.32
N VAL A 405 4.02 9.28 7.16
CA VAL A 405 4.87 8.18 7.66
C VAL A 405 5.19 8.44 9.12
N ALA A 406 4.48 7.75 10.03
CA ALA A 406 4.66 7.89 11.48
C ALA A 406 4.73 9.34 12.01
N GLY A 407 4.09 10.29 11.33
CA GLY A 407 4.13 11.72 11.68
C GLY A 407 5.40 12.49 11.27
N PHE A 408 6.40 11.85 10.67
CA PHE A 408 7.66 12.51 10.28
C PHE A 408 7.54 13.32 8.98
N THR A 409 6.87 12.76 7.98
CA THR A 409 6.70 13.40 6.67
C THR A 409 5.40 12.98 6.00
N VAL A 410 4.83 13.87 5.20
CA VAL A 410 3.67 13.59 4.37
C VAL A 410 4.13 12.95 3.06
N VAL A 411 3.61 11.76 2.74
CA VAL A 411 3.93 11.05 1.50
C VAL A 411 3.13 11.70 0.37
N ASN A 412 3.83 12.42 -0.50
CA ASN A 412 3.22 13.07 -1.66
C ASN A 412 4.25 13.23 -2.80
N ARG A 413 3.82 13.77 -3.94
CA ARG A 413 4.73 14.10 -5.06
C ARG A 413 5.82 15.11 -4.69
N GLY A 414 5.65 15.89 -3.62
CA GLY A 414 6.68 16.74 -3.04
C GLY A 414 7.83 15.92 -2.45
N LEU A 415 7.53 14.85 -1.69
CA LEU A 415 8.54 13.93 -1.17
C LEU A 415 9.35 13.28 -2.29
N PHE A 416 8.71 12.88 -3.40
CA PHE A 416 9.41 12.36 -4.57
C PHE A 416 10.41 13.38 -5.16
N ARG A 417 10.01 14.64 -5.28
CA ARG A 417 10.91 15.72 -5.76
C ARG A 417 12.07 15.97 -4.80
N ALA A 418 11.81 15.96 -3.50
CA ALA A 418 12.86 16.07 -2.50
C ALA A 418 13.87 14.93 -2.61
N TYR A 419 13.39 13.69 -2.75
CA TYR A 419 14.25 12.51 -2.97
C TYR A 419 15.08 12.64 -4.24
N ALA A 420 14.48 13.03 -5.37
CA ALA A 420 15.20 13.22 -6.62
C ALA A 420 16.34 14.24 -6.47
N SER A 421 16.10 15.36 -5.78
CA SER A 421 17.14 16.35 -5.49
C SER A 421 18.26 15.76 -4.64
N THR A 422 17.93 15.06 -3.55
CA THR A 422 18.90 14.45 -2.64
C THR A 422 19.74 13.37 -3.32
N ILE A 423 19.12 12.54 -4.16
CA ILE A 423 19.81 11.51 -4.96
C ILE A 423 20.85 12.16 -5.87
N VAL A 424 20.47 13.20 -6.62
CA VAL A 424 21.39 13.91 -7.52
C VAL A 424 22.53 14.55 -6.74
N THR A 425 22.26 15.19 -5.60
CA THR A 425 23.31 15.78 -4.76
C THR A 425 24.31 14.73 -4.28
N TYR A 426 23.85 13.60 -3.75
CA TYR A 426 24.76 12.54 -3.30
C TYR A 426 25.50 11.86 -4.44
N MET A 427 24.86 11.70 -5.60
CA MET A 427 25.51 11.17 -6.81
C MET A 427 26.67 12.07 -7.24
N ILE A 428 26.49 13.40 -7.25
CA ILE A 428 27.56 14.37 -7.57
C ILE A 428 28.71 14.25 -6.56
N VAL A 429 28.41 14.11 -5.28
CA VAL A 429 29.43 13.96 -4.24
C VAL A 429 30.23 12.67 -4.44
N LEU A 430 29.58 11.55 -4.76
CA LEU A 430 30.26 10.29 -5.03
C LEU A 430 31.18 10.39 -6.25
N GLU A 431 30.71 11.04 -7.32
CA GLU A 431 31.51 11.31 -8.52
C GLU A 431 32.74 12.17 -8.23
N GLN A 432 32.60 13.20 -7.38
CA GLN A 432 33.74 14.04 -6.97
C GLN A 432 34.76 13.25 -6.17
N ILE A 433 34.30 12.35 -5.29
CA ILE A 433 35.19 11.48 -4.50
C ILE A 433 35.98 10.57 -5.43
N ASP A 434 35.31 9.93 -6.39
CA ASP A 434 35.95 9.04 -7.36
C ASP A 434 37.01 9.76 -8.21
N GLN A 435 36.66 10.94 -8.74
CA GLN A 435 37.60 11.77 -9.52
C GLN A 435 38.79 12.25 -8.69
N SER A 436 38.58 12.60 -7.41
CA SER A 436 39.66 13.01 -6.52
C SER A 436 40.64 11.86 -6.22
N GLY A 437 40.12 10.64 -5.99
CA GLY A 437 40.96 9.45 -5.79
C GLY A 437 41.83 9.13 -7.01
N HIS A 438 41.26 9.25 -8.21
CA HIS A 438 42.03 9.09 -9.46
C HIS A 438 43.15 10.13 -9.62
N SER A 439 42.91 11.38 -9.20
CA SER A 439 43.92 12.45 -9.31
C SER A 439 45.12 12.26 -8.37
N ASP A 440 44.90 11.71 -7.17
CA ASP A 440 45.97 11.42 -6.21
C ASP A 440 46.88 10.28 -6.70
N ILE A 441 46.31 9.23 -7.33
CA ILE A 441 47.08 8.12 -7.92
C ILE A 441 47.98 8.60 -9.07
N CYS A 442 47.45 9.45 -9.96
CA CYS A 442 48.24 10.01 -11.07
C CYS A 442 49.42 10.86 -10.57
N SER A 443 49.21 11.69 -9.54
CA SER A 443 50.28 12.53 -8.99
C SER A 443 51.37 11.75 -8.23
N GLY A 444 51.01 10.61 -7.61
CA GLY A 444 51.95 9.69 -6.95
C GLY A 444 52.86 8.93 -7.92
N ASN A 445 52.37 8.58 -9.12
CA ASN A 445 53.19 7.92 -10.14
C ASN A 445 54.24 8.86 -10.77
N ASP A 446 53.90 10.14 -10.92
CA ASP A 446 54.84 11.16 -11.45
C ASP A 446 56.00 11.44 -10.47
N THR A 447 55.79 11.24 -9.17
CA THR A 447 56.85 11.41 -8.15
C THR A 447 57.80 10.22 -8.07
N ILE A 448 57.34 9.01 -8.40
CA ILE A 448 58.17 7.79 -8.40
C ILE A 448 59.04 7.70 -9.68
N GLN A 449 58.60 8.27 -10.81
CA GLN A 449 59.43 8.36 -12.02
C GLN A 449 60.51 9.47 -11.97
N ALA A 450 60.48 10.34 -10.95
CA ALA A 450 61.42 11.46 -10.79
C ALA A 450 62.59 11.18 -9.81
N THR A 451 62.69 9.96 -9.28
CA THR A 451 63.82 9.46 -8.46
C THR A 451 64.45 8.24 -9.09
#